data_AF-A0A846CKK2-F1
#
_entry.id   AF-A0A846CKK2-F1
#
_cell.length_a   1.000
_cell.length_b   1.000
_cell.length_c   1.000
_cell.angle_alpha   90.00
_cell.angle_beta   90.00
_cell.angle_gamma   90.00
#
_symmetry.space_group_name_H-M   'P 1'
#
loop_
_entity.id
_entity.type
_entity.pdbx_description
1 polymer ?
#
loop_
_entity_poly.entity_id
_entity_poly.type
_entity_poly.pdbx_seq_one_letter_code
_entity_poly.pdbx_strand_id
1 'polypeptide(L)'
;MLSLIDISLFKINTQYLWGRFLDRPKNRNQIDIQNNEIEILGWVLGKSSTAVAVEIISEGKIIQKVPINRKRPGVAKAYPQVPEAKNSGFVTKVKLPELVSEQELTLKVILKDETAIPIGKIKITPLPSPPILEVDWGISHQTQEQPTEATQEPRVEILDVHLLELDSKHLSGNYIDTPQKGDRINTCKVKIGGWVVGKSSPAIAVEVSSNGKVLQVTPIDQSFPHVSRHHAHIFWSKIVGFSTKLDLRGLSEEVELVIKAILEDKEERIPIAKLRLRHNYTQTETLEVNQKFQQLKKEHNIAVENLLAENRQFSSILELAEQAPYKWLVTSEVEKSSIVAGICMVKDEDDMIYYSLAGNYRQGIRRFVVIDNLSTDATPYEVRRFRNDYPEALVYLLEDADPVFEKYKKISAAAEFAHKLWNAKWILPFDTDEVLFSYNQSLHTILQQLDSKHQCIGLARRNHVIMSFDDEFELNPLKRMTYRKKQDNCENDGYSKIFVRWKPGMTIGQGHHRVSFKDKTIPVTVLGKDYGLVLREYQFRSKEQTRKKIVNGGKAYKNITKVQGGRHWQNRYQVYQELGEKFIDEFYDSLVDEEIDVVYDPAWL
;
A
#
# COMPACT_ATOMS: atom_id res chain seq x y z
N MET A 1 24.15 0.02 -5.60
CA MET A 1 24.36 -1.14 -4.71
C MET A 1 23.24 -1.14 -3.68
N LEU A 2 22.34 -2.12 -3.70
CA LEU A 2 21.22 -2.19 -2.75
C LEU A 2 21.71 -2.94 -1.50
N SER A 3 21.42 -2.44 -0.31
CA SER A 3 21.92 -3.03 0.94
C SER A 3 20.77 -3.41 1.87
N LEU A 4 20.84 -4.60 2.46
CA LEU A 4 19.92 -5.03 3.51
C LEU A 4 20.39 -4.46 4.85
N ILE A 5 19.47 -3.87 5.63
CA ILE A 5 19.76 -3.39 6.98
C ILE A 5 19.06 -4.32 7.97
N ASP A 6 19.85 -5.00 8.79
CA ASP A 6 19.38 -5.73 9.97
C ASP A 6 19.81 -4.99 11.24
N ILE A 7 18.90 -4.89 12.20
CA ILE A 7 19.08 -4.10 13.42
C ILE A 7 18.84 -5.00 14.61
N SER A 8 19.91 -5.28 15.34
CA SER A 8 19.89 -6.13 16.50
C SER A 8 20.23 -5.32 17.75
N LEU A 9 19.25 -5.22 18.64
CA LEU A 9 19.36 -4.51 19.90
C LEU A 9 19.79 -5.50 21.01
N PHE A 10 21.00 -5.35 21.57
CA PHE A 10 21.51 -6.29 22.60
C PHE A 10 20.70 -6.26 23.90
N LYS A 11 20.42 -7.41 24.52
CA LYS A 11 19.66 -7.47 25.79
C LYS A 11 20.14 -6.39 26.77
N ILE A 12 19.20 -5.57 27.25
CA ILE A 12 19.53 -4.42 28.09
C ILE A 12 20.26 -4.91 29.35
N ASN A 13 21.44 -4.33 29.60
CA ASN A 13 22.14 -4.54 30.84
C ASN A 13 21.54 -3.61 31.91
N THR A 14 20.59 -4.15 32.68
CA THR A 14 19.80 -3.42 33.68
C THR A 14 20.59 -2.97 34.91
N GLN A 15 21.85 -3.40 35.04
CA GLN A 15 22.80 -2.84 36.01
C GLN A 15 23.22 -1.43 35.60
N TYR A 16 23.44 -1.20 34.31
CA TYR A 16 24.04 0.03 33.82
C TYR A 16 23.08 0.95 33.07
N LEU A 17 22.00 0.43 32.48
CA LEU A 17 21.06 1.20 31.66
C LEU A 17 19.61 1.08 32.17
N TRP A 18 18.89 2.20 32.15
CA TRP A 18 17.44 2.23 32.35
C TRP A 18 16.70 1.78 31.10
N GLY A 19 17.17 2.19 29.93
CA GLY A 19 16.55 1.87 28.66
C GLY A 19 17.35 2.40 27.47
N ARG A 20 16.98 1.92 26.29
CA ARG A 20 17.52 2.36 25.01
C ARG A 20 16.55 2.06 23.89
N PHE A 21 16.65 2.81 22.81
CA PHE A 21 15.90 2.57 21.59
C PHE A 21 16.62 3.18 20.39
N LEU A 22 16.48 2.54 19.23
CA LEU A 22 16.86 3.10 17.94
C LEU A 22 15.59 3.45 17.19
N ASP A 23 15.40 4.74 16.89
CA ASP A 23 14.30 5.23 16.06
C ASP A 23 14.60 5.06 14.57
N ARG A 24 15.89 5.20 14.19
CA ARG A 24 16.41 4.98 12.83
C ARG A 24 17.83 4.39 12.91
N PRO A 25 18.23 3.53 11.96
CA PRO A 25 17.47 3.09 10.79
C PRO A 25 16.29 2.14 11.14
N LYS A 26 15.37 1.90 10.22
CA LYS A 26 14.32 0.85 10.29
C LYS A 26 14.25 -0.02 9.03
N ASN A 27 14.67 0.52 7.89
CA ASN A 27 14.74 -0.17 6.61
C ASN A 27 15.68 0.57 5.65
N ARG A 28 15.92 -0.02 4.47
CA ARG A 28 16.88 0.48 3.46
C ARG A 28 16.61 1.90 2.93
N ASN A 29 15.37 2.40 3.00
CA ASN A 29 15.01 3.74 2.50
C ASN A 29 15.60 4.88 3.36
N GLN A 30 16.35 4.53 4.40
CA GLN A 30 17.01 5.45 5.32
C GLN A 30 18.54 5.46 5.14
N ILE A 31 19.04 4.79 4.08
CA ILE A 31 20.38 5.03 3.52
C ILE A 31 20.23 6.10 2.44
N ASP A 32 20.98 7.19 2.58
CA ASP A 32 21.17 8.16 1.51
C ASP A 32 22.11 7.54 0.48
N ILE A 33 21.51 7.00 -0.60
CA ILE A 33 22.22 6.29 -1.65
C ILE A 33 23.16 7.22 -2.42
N GLN A 34 22.85 8.52 -2.50
CA GLN A 34 23.66 9.50 -3.23
C GLN A 34 24.94 9.85 -2.47
N ASN A 35 24.86 9.91 -1.14
CA ASN A 35 25.99 10.29 -0.28
C ASN A 35 26.67 9.10 0.43
N ASN A 36 26.15 7.89 0.24
CA ASN A 36 26.52 6.66 0.97
C ASN A 36 26.51 6.86 2.49
N GLU A 37 25.48 7.53 2.99
CA GLU A 37 25.32 7.88 4.41
C GLU A 37 24.14 7.16 5.03
N ILE A 38 24.27 6.76 6.29
CA ILE A 38 23.17 6.22 7.10
C ILE A 38 22.90 7.11 8.31
N GLU A 39 21.64 7.51 8.49
CA GLU A 39 21.21 8.26 9.67
C GLU A 39 20.90 7.30 10.83
N ILE A 40 21.60 7.49 11.94
CA ILE A 40 21.39 6.76 13.19
C ILE A 40 20.78 7.72 14.20
N LEU A 41 19.53 7.46 14.59
CA LEU A 41 18.76 8.25 15.54
C LEU A 41 18.27 7.32 16.65
N GLY A 42 18.50 7.72 17.90
CA GLY A 42 18.06 6.93 19.04
C GLY A 42 18.10 7.68 20.35
N TRP A 43 17.79 6.95 21.41
CA TRP A 43 18.00 7.41 22.78
C TRP A 43 18.56 6.29 23.64
N VAL A 44 19.34 6.68 24.66
CA VAL A 44 19.88 5.75 25.66
C VAL A 44 19.96 6.47 27.00
N LEU A 45 19.58 5.79 28.06
CA LEU A 45 19.53 6.34 29.40
C LEU A 45 20.37 5.50 30.35
N GLY A 46 21.44 6.09 30.88
CA GLY A 46 22.32 5.47 31.86
C GLY A 46 21.68 5.41 33.25
N LYS A 47 21.93 4.31 33.97
CA LYS A 47 21.40 4.01 35.31
C LYS A 47 22.47 4.07 36.39
N SER A 48 23.63 3.46 36.17
CA SER A 48 24.76 3.52 37.11
C SER A 48 25.48 4.87 37.03
N SER A 49 25.54 5.45 35.82
CA SER A 49 26.17 6.72 35.53
C SER A 49 25.52 7.32 34.28
N THR A 50 25.63 8.65 34.10
CA THR A 50 25.00 9.38 32.98
C THR A 50 25.55 8.90 31.65
N ALA A 51 24.69 8.57 30.69
CA ALA A 51 25.11 8.32 29.31
C ALA A 51 25.49 9.63 28.63
N VAL A 52 26.74 9.75 28.16
CA VAL A 52 27.30 11.01 27.61
C VAL A 52 27.57 10.95 26.11
N ALA A 53 27.87 9.78 25.57
CA ALA A 53 28.11 9.59 24.14
C ALA A 53 27.70 8.21 23.64
N VAL A 54 27.48 8.09 22.34
CA VAL A 54 27.42 6.82 21.61
C VAL A 54 28.61 6.75 20.68
N GLU A 55 29.43 5.72 20.83
CA GLU A 55 30.48 5.35 19.90
C GLU A 55 29.93 4.37 18.86
N ILE A 56 30.19 4.68 17.60
CA ILE A 56 29.89 3.83 16.45
C ILE A 56 31.21 3.21 16.03
N ILE A 57 31.23 1.89 16.01
CA ILE A 57 32.42 1.08 15.82
C ILE A 57 32.21 0.25 14.57
N SER A 58 33.17 0.29 13.65
CA SER A 58 33.23 -0.61 12.49
C SER A 58 34.59 -1.30 12.50
N GLU A 59 34.61 -2.63 12.34
CA GLU A 59 35.84 -3.43 12.32
C GLU A 59 36.75 -3.19 13.55
N GLY A 60 36.16 -3.00 14.73
CA GLY A 60 36.89 -2.75 15.97
C GLY A 60 37.45 -1.33 16.13
N LYS A 61 37.28 -0.44 15.14
CA LYS A 61 37.70 0.97 15.21
C LYS A 61 36.50 1.89 15.48
N ILE A 62 36.68 2.86 16.37
CA ILE A 62 35.69 3.92 16.59
C ILE A 62 35.70 4.84 15.36
N ILE A 63 34.65 4.77 14.55
CA ILE A 63 34.52 5.60 13.35
C ILE A 63 33.85 6.94 13.66
N GLN A 64 33.01 7.00 14.68
CA GLN A 64 32.39 8.23 15.12
C GLN A 64 31.98 8.17 16.60
N LYS A 65 32.10 9.30 17.29
CA LYS A 65 31.61 9.50 18.66
C LYS A 65 30.59 10.62 18.69
N VAL A 66 29.38 10.31 19.15
CA VAL A 66 28.21 11.18 19.05
C VAL A 66 27.76 11.60 20.45
N PRO A 67 27.62 12.90 20.75
CA PRO A 67 27.14 13.33 22.06
C PRO A 67 25.66 12.97 22.26
N ILE A 68 25.32 12.59 23.50
CA ILE A 68 23.94 12.39 23.93
C ILE A 68 23.44 13.70 24.54
N ASN A 69 22.78 14.51 23.73
CA ASN A 69 22.29 15.82 24.13
C ASN A 69 20.96 16.23 23.46
N ARG A 70 20.35 15.33 22.67
CA ARG A 70 19.10 15.62 21.96
C ARG A 70 17.93 15.47 22.90
N LYS A 71 17.02 16.45 22.84
CA LYS A 71 15.85 16.48 23.71
C LYS A 71 14.96 15.26 23.46
N ARG A 72 14.59 14.57 24.54
CA ARG A 72 13.69 13.42 24.53
C ARG A 72 12.62 13.58 25.61
N PRO A 73 11.63 14.47 25.40
CA PRO A 73 10.55 14.70 26.36
C PRO A 73 9.77 13.41 26.71
N GLY A 74 9.60 12.51 25.73
CA GLY A 74 8.98 11.20 25.96
C GLY A 74 9.76 10.29 26.91
N VAL A 75 11.11 10.33 26.84
CA VAL A 75 11.98 9.57 27.75
C VAL A 75 11.99 10.22 29.13
N ALA A 76 12.05 11.56 29.21
CA ALA A 76 11.88 12.28 30.49
C ALA A 76 10.56 11.96 31.19
N LYS A 77 9.47 11.80 30.44
CA LYS A 77 8.17 11.42 30.99
C LYS A 77 8.12 9.95 31.43
N ALA A 78 8.83 9.06 30.76
CA ALA A 78 8.91 7.64 31.14
C ALA A 78 9.86 7.40 32.32
N TYR A 79 10.87 8.26 32.49
CA TYR A 79 11.87 8.20 33.56
C TYR A 79 11.98 9.54 34.29
N PRO A 80 10.90 10.01 34.95
CA PRO A 80 10.87 11.33 35.61
C PRO A 80 11.88 11.45 36.75
N GLN A 81 12.26 10.32 37.35
CA GLN A 81 13.27 10.22 38.39
C GLN A 81 14.72 10.39 37.88
N VAL A 82 14.92 10.45 36.56
CA VAL A 82 16.25 10.57 35.94
C VAL A 82 16.35 11.93 35.23
N PRO A 83 16.99 12.95 35.83
CA PRO A 83 17.06 14.31 35.26
C PRO A 83 17.63 14.37 33.84
N GLU A 84 18.52 13.45 33.49
CA GLU A 84 19.21 13.37 32.21
C GLU A 84 18.32 12.78 31.10
N ALA A 85 17.19 12.15 31.46
CA ALA A 85 16.24 11.58 30.51
C ALA A 85 15.70 12.59 29.50
N LYS A 86 15.69 13.89 29.87
CA LYS A 86 15.29 14.99 28.98
C LYS A 86 16.22 15.20 27.79
N ASN A 87 17.49 14.79 27.88
CA ASN A 87 18.51 15.00 26.85
C ASN A 87 19.14 13.68 26.39
N SER A 88 18.44 12.56 26.58
CA SER A 88 18.95 11.20 26.34
C SER A 88 19.07 10.79 24.86
N GLY A 89 18.74 11.70 23.93
CA GLY A 89 18.76 11.41 22.51
C GLY A 89 20.12 11.67 21.86
N PHE A 90 20.37 10.96 20.76
CA PHE A 90 21.50 11.18 19.88
C PHE A 90 21.03 11.06 18.42
N VAL A 91 21.71 11.77 17.52
CA VAL A 91 21.52 11.68 16.07
C VAL A 91 22.86 11.86 15.39
N THR A 92 23.14 11.05 14.39
CA THR A 92 24.30 11.23 13.51
C THR A 92 24.04 10.68 12.13
N LYS A 93 24.84 11.14 11.15
CA LYS A 93 25.00 10.50 9.85
C LYS A 93 26.37 9.86 9.80
N VAL A 94 26.42 8.59 9.38
CA VAL A 94 27.66 7.82 9.24
C VAL A 94 27.91 7.58 7.77
N LYS A 95 29.08 8.00 7.27
CA LYS A 95 29.53 7.62 5.92
C LYS A 95 29.93 6.16 5.92
N LEU A 96 29.39 5.42 4.97
CA LEU A 96 29.78 4.05 4.70
C LEU A 96 30.90 4.07 3.65
N PRO A 97 31.95 3.22 3.76
CA PRO A 97 32.80 2.91 2.62
C PRO A 97 31.97 2.26 1.50
N GLU A 98 32.53 2.17 0.29
CA GLU A 98 31.90 1.37 -0.77
C GLU A 98 31.60 -0.03 -0.24
N LEU A 99 30.32 -0.43 -0.29
CA LEU A 99 29.82 -1.65 0.35
C LEU A 99 30.20 -2.88 -0.49
N VAL A 100 31.49 -3.16 -0.66
CA VAL A 100 31.96 -4.34 -1.43
C VAL A 100 31.71 -5.65 -0.68
N SER A 101 31.49 -5.57 0.62
CA SER A 101 31.22 -6.70 1.50
C SER A 101 30.32 -6.29 2.67
N GLU A 102 29.83 -7.29 3.41
CA GLU A 102 29.02 -7.07 4.59
C GLU A 102 29.73 -6.22 5.63
N GLN A 103 29.05 -5.15 6.07
CA GLN A 103 29.57 -4.23 7.06
C GLN A 103 28.74 -4.31 8.35
N GLU A 104 29.40 -4.39 9.49
CA GLU A 104 28.76 -4.34 10.80
C GLU A 104 29.16 -3.04 11.53
N LEU A 105 28.16 -2.30 11.99
CA LEU A 105 28.32 -1.16 12.88
C LEU A 105 27.87 -1.57 14.28
N THR A 106 28.78 -1.59 15.24
CA THR A 106 28.45 -1.78 16.65
C THR A 106 28.26 -0.43 17.32
N LEU A 107 27.14 -0.26 18.03
CA LEU A 107 26.86 0.91 18.84
C LEU A 107 27.21 0.61 20.29
N LYS A 108 28.03 1.46 20.89
CA LYS A 108 28.44 1.39 22.29
C LYS A 108 28.09 2.70 22.99
N VAL A 109 27.36 2.65 24.09
CA VAL A 109 27.14 3.85 24.93
C VAL A 109 28.31 4.02 25.89
N ILE A 110 28.78 5.25 26.04
CA ILE A 110 29.79 5.66 27.01
C ILE A 110 29.10 6.42 28.12
N LEU A 111 29.30 5.96 29.35
CA LEU A 111 28.84 6.63 30.55
C LEU A 111 29.88 7.63 31.06
N LYS A 112 29.48 8.53 31.95
CA LYS A 112 30.33 9.58 32.51
C LYS A 112 31.50 9.03 33.35
N ASP A 113 31.37 7.82 33.88
CA ASP A 113 32.43 7.09 34.60
C ASP A 113 33.34 6.26 33.65
N GLU A 114 33.28 6.54 32.35
CA GLU A 114 34.01 5.85 31.27
C GLU A 114 33.56 4.40 31.03
N THR A 115 32.56 3.91 31.75
CA THR A 115 31.96 2.60 31.49
C THR A 115 31.36 2.58 30.09
N ALA A 116 31.72 1.56 29.31
CA ALA A 116 31.35 1.46 27.91
C ALA A 116 30.52 0.19 27.67
N ILE A 117 29.25 0.34 27.28
CA ILE A 117 28.28 -0.76 27.20
C ILE A 117 27.80 -0.93 25.75
N PRO A 118 27.88 -2.11 25.14
CA PRO A 118 27.32 -2.35 23.82
C PRO A 118 25.80 -2.27 23.88
N ILE A 119 25.20 -1.47 22.99
CA ILE A 119 23.76 -1.21 22.96
C ILE A 119 23.08 -1.76 21.70
N GLY A 120 23.81 -2.12 20.67
CA GLY A 120 23.22 -2.78 19.51
C GLY A 120 24.19 -2.85 18.37
N LYS A 121 23.74 -3.47 17.28
CA LYS A 121 24.46 -3.55 16.03
C LYS A 121 23.54 -3.31 14.86
N ILE A 122 24.10 -2.68 13.84
CA ILE A 122 23.46 -2.47 12.54
C ILE A 122 24.30 -3.24 11.54
N LYS A 123 23.71 -4.27 10.93
CA LYS A 123 24.35 -5.08 9.91
C LYS A 123 23.87 -4.60 8.55
N ILE A 124 24.82 -4.27 7.68
CA ILE A 124 24.58 -3.72 6.34
C ILE A 124 25.18 -4.73 5.37
N THR A 125 24.33 -5.53 4.75
CA THR A 125 24.78 -6.54 3.79
C THR A 125 24.56 -5.98 2.37
N PRO A 126 25.62 -5.75 1.57
CA PRO A 126 25.43 -5.43 0.17
C PRO A 126 24.77 -6.63 -0.50
N LEU A 127 23.69 -6.37 -1.23
CA LEU A 127 23.11 -7.38 -2.10
C LEU A 127 24.14 -7.65 -3.20
N PRO A 128 24.44 -8.93 -3.49
CA PRO A 128 25.35 -9.26 -4.56
C PRO A 128 24.82 -8.62 -5.84
N SER A 129 25.64 -7.78 -6.47
CA SER A 129 25.42 -7.43 -7.86
C SER A 129 25.41 -8.74 -8.65
N PRO A 130 24.42 -8.98 -9.53
CA PRO A 130 24.48 -10.14 -10.40
C PRO A 130 25.78 -10.09 -11.22
N PRO A 131 26.37 -11.23 -11.61
CA PRO A 131 27.49 -11.22 -12.54
C PRO A 131 27.06 -10.48 -13.81
N ILE A 132 27.74 -9.38 -14.11
CA ILE A 132 27.54 -8.65 -15.37
C ILE A 132 28.22 -9.48 -16.45
N LEU A 133 27.43 -10.15 -17.29
CA LEU A 133 27.89 -10.51 -18.62
C LEU A 133 27.82 -9.22 -19.45
N GLU A 134 28.93 -8.49 -19.53
CA GLU A 134 29.06 -7.38 -20.47
C GLU A 134 29.05 -7.96 -21.88
N VAL A 135 27.94 -7.77 -22.58
CA VAL A 135 27.92 -7.78 -24.04
C VAL A 135 27.91 -6.31 -24.45
N ASP A 136 29.06 -5.86 -24.95
CA ASP A 136 29.23 -4.54 -25.56
C ASP A 136 28.34 -4.46 -26.81
N TRP A 137 27.20 -3.78 -26.69
CA TRP A 137 26.32 -3.47 -27.80
C TRP A 137 26.50 -2.02 -28.22
N GLY A 138 27.74 -1.59 -28.47
CA GLY A 138 28.13 -0.29 -29.02
C GLY A 138 27.00 0.53 -29.64
N ILE A 139 26.30 1.31 -28.80
CA ILE A 139 25.34 2.32 -29.21
C ILE A 139 25.59 3.53 -28.32
N SER A 140 26.31 4.50 -28.88
CA SER A 140 26.41 5.84 -28.32
C SER A 140 25.08 6.54 -28.45
N HIS A 141 24.46 6.92 -27.34
CA HIS A 141 23.41 7.93 -27.33
C HIS A 141 23.92 9.17 -26.61
N GLN A 142 24.19 10.21 -27.40
CA GLN A 142 24.35 11.57 -26.93
C GLN A 142 23.07 12.01 -26.23
N THR A 143 23.19 12.34 -24.94
CA THR A 143 22.13 12.95 -24.14
C THR A 143 22.27 14.46 -24.28
N GLN A 144 21.25 15.13 -24.83
CA GLN A 144 21.06 16.56 -24.60
C GLN A 144 20.03 16.72 -23.49
N GLU A 145 20.49 17.26 -22.36
CA GLU A 145 19.65 17.78 -21.30
C GLU A 145 18.93 19.06 -21.77
N GLN A 146 17.68 19.24 -21.36
CA GLN A 146 17.14 20.57 -21.09
C GLN A 146 16.37 20.56 -19.76
N PRO A 147 16.60 21.53 -18.87
CA PRO A 147 15.86 21.69 -17.62
C PRO A 147 14.68 22.65 -17.80
N THR A 148 13.63 22.51 -16.99
CA THR A 148 12.82 23.65 -16.49
C THR A 148 11.95 23.19 -15.30
N GLU A 149 12.42 23.48 -14.09
CA GLU A 149 11.54 23.67 -12.93
C GLU A 149 10.98 25.10 -13.01
N ALA A 150 9.65 25.23 -13.11
CA ALA A 150 8.96 26.48 -12.83
C ALA A 150 8.43 26.43 -11.40
N THR A 151 8.96 27.29 -10.53
CA THR A 151 8.42 27.58 -9.20
C THR A 151 6.98 28.07 -9.30
N GLN A 152 6.00 27.22 -9.00
CA GLN A 152 4.60 27.63 -8.86
C GLN A 152 4.38 28.30 -7.50
N GLU A 153 3.80 29.50 -7.51
CA GLU A 153 3.40 30.22 -6.30
C GLU A 153 2.31 29.48 -5.50
N PRO A 154 2.33 29.59 -4.17
CA PRO A 154 1.33 28.97 -3.30
C PRO A 154 -0.07 29.53 -3.53
N ARG A 155 -1.05 28.63 -3.64
CA ARG A 155 -2.43 28.94 -4.02
C ARG A 155 -3.37 29.17 -2.83
N VAL A 156 -2.93 28.83 -1.62
CA VAL A 156 -3.68 29.02 -0.37
C VAL A 156 -2.75 29.51 0.73
N GLU A 157 -3.19 30.50 1.50
CA GLU A 157 -2.47 31.02 2.67
C GLU A 157 -3.37 31.05 3.90
N ILE A 158 -2.84 30.53 5.02
CA ILE A 158 -3.53 30.51 6.31
C ILE A 158 -3.26 31.82 7.06
N LEU A 159 -4.28 32.66 7.14
CA LEU A 159 -4.20 34.00 7.70
C LEU A 159 -4.24 33.99 9.23
N ASP A 160 -5.08 33.12 9.81
CA ASP A 160 -5.24 33.03 11.25
C ASP A 160 -5.84 31.69 11.70
N VAL A 161 -5.40 31.18 12.85
CA VAL A 161 -5.97 30.01 13.52
C VAL A 161 -6.23 30.40 14.97
N HIS A 162 -7.50 30.59 15.30
CA HIS A 162 -7.94 31.11 16.59
C HIS A 162 -8.73 30.06 17.37
N LEU A 163 -8.18 29.58 18.49
CA LEU A 163 -8.93 28.74 19.43
C LEU A 163 -9.93 29.60 20.19
N LEU A 164 -11.19 29.17 20.21
CA LEU A 164 -12.23 29.85 20.96
C LEU A 164 -12.11 29.54 22.46
N GLU A 165 -12.71 30.37 23.30
CA GLU A 165 -12.77 30.12 24.74
C GLU A 165 -13.41 28.75 25.02
N LEU A 166 -12.74 27.93 25.84
CA LEU A 166 -13.19 26.56 26.11
C LEU A 166 -14.54 26.60 26.83
N ASP A 167 -15.55 25.96 26.23
CA ASP A 167 -16.82 25.68 26.89
C ASP A 167 -16.62 24.61 27.98
N SER A 168 -16.17 25.06 29.15
CA SER A 168 -15.85 24.22 30.30
C SER A 168 -17.06 23.48 30.89
N LYS A 169 -18.29 23.83 30.48
CA LYS A 169 -19.51 23.10 30.84
C LYS A 169 -19.59 21.77 30.10
N HIS A 170 -19.12 21.71 28.86
CA HIS A 170 -19.33 20.57 27.97
C HIS A 170 -18.04 19.89 27.51
N LEU A 171 -16.92 20.63 27.45
CA LEU A 171 -15.63 20.13 27.00
C LEU A 171 -14.61 20.13 28.14
N SER A 172 -13.77 19.11 28.17
CA SER A 172 -12.61 19.02 29.05
C SER A 172 -11.34 19.59 28.41
N GLY A 173 -11.30 19.73 27.07
CA GLY A 173 -10.20 20.38 26.34
C GLY A 173 -10.35 20.22 24.82
N ASN A 174 -9.68 21.08 24.06
CA ASN A 174 -9.58 21.00 22.60
C ASN A 174 -8.31 21.69 22.07
N TYR A 175 -7.90 21.33 20.85
CA TYR A 175 -6.79 21.98 20.16
C TYR A 175 -6.84 21.78 18.63
N ILE A 176 -6.14 22.63 17.87
CA ILE A 176 -5.91 22.50 16.42
C ILE A 176 -4.41 22.34 16.19
N ASP A 177 -3.99 21.19 15.68
CA ASP A 177 -2.59 20.85 15.38
C ASP A 177 -2.16 21.35 13.99
N THR A 178 -3.07 21.29 13.02
CA THR A 178 -2.87 21.75 11.63
C THR A 178 -4.17 22.34 11.10
N PRO A 179 -4.15 23.39 10.27
CA PRO A 179 -2.98 24.16 9.86
C PRO A 179 -2.50 25.12 10.97
N GLN A 180 -1.36 25.77 10.75
CA GLN A 180 -0.83 26.85 11.58
C GLN A 180 -0.87 28.19 10.83
N LYS A 181 -0.90 29.30 11.56
CA LYS A 181 -0.87 30.64 10.97
C LYS A 181 0.41 30.83 10.14
N GLY A 182 0.25 31.28 8.89
CA GLY A 182 1.34 31.49 7.95
C GLY A 182 1.65 30.28 7.05
N ASP A 183 0.97 29.15 7.24
CA ASP A 183 1.10 28.00 6.33
C ASP A 183 0.71 28.39 4.90
N ARG A 184 1.53 27.97 3.94
CA ARG A 184 1.32 28.17 2.50
C ARG A 184 1.12 26.81 1.83
N ILE A 185 0.00 26.64 1.15
CA ILE A 185 -0.45 25.35 0.62
C ILE A 185 -0.65 25.47 -0.90
N ASN A 186 -0.05 24.54 -1.65
CA ASN A 186 -0.08 24.55 -3.13
C ASN A 186 -1.24 23.73 -3.72
N THR A 187 -2.25 23.40 -2.91
CA THR A 187 -3.39 22.55 -3.30
C THR A 187 -4.70 23.20 -2.89
N CYS A 188 -5.82 22.81 -3.52
CA CYS A 188 -7.15 23.33 -3.15
C CYS A 188 -7.70 22.73 -1.86
N LYS A 189 -6.99 21.76 -1.25
CA LYS A 189 -7.41 21.04 -0.06
C LYS A 189 -6.56 21.44 1.14
N VAL A 190 -7.21 21.94 2.18
CA VAL A 190 -6.55 22.35 3.44
C VAL A 190 -6.75 21.27 4.50
N LYS A 191 -5.65 20.74 5.04
CA LYS A 191 -5.69 19.77 6.13
C LYS A 191 -5.97 20.49 7.46
N ILE A 192 -7.08 20.13 8.11
CA ILE A 192 -7.46 20.59 9.45
C ILE A 192 -7.43 19.38 10.39
N GLY A 193 -6.60 19.40 11.42
CA GLY A 193 -6.46 18.32 12.38
C GLY A 193 -6.25 18.85 13.77
N GLY A 194 -6.70 18.10 14.76
CA GLY A 194 -6.73 18.52 16.15
C GLY A 194 -7.34 17.46 17.04
N TRP A 195 -7.72 17.84 18.25
CA TRP A 195 -8.39 16.95 19.20
C TRP A 195 -9.43 17.70 20.03
N VAL A 196 -10.41 16.97 20.53
CA VAL A 196 -11.45 17.48 21.44
C VAL A 196 -11.87 16.38 22.41
N VAL A 197 -11.99 16.75 23.69
CA VAL A 197 -12.39 15.85 24.77
C VAL A 197 -13.70 16.36 25.35
N GLY A 198 -14.79 15.63 25.12
CA GLY A 198 -16.06 15.92 25.79
C GLY A 198 -16.02 15.56 27.28
N LYS A 199 -16.69 16.36 28.11
CA LYS A 199 -16.61 16.30 29.58
C LYS A 199 -17.53 15.25 30.19
N SER A 200 -18.80 15.24 29.76
CA SER A 200 -19.83 14.32 30.27
C SER A 200 -20.26 13.28 29.24
N SER A 201 -19.96 13.52 27.96
CA SER A 201 -20.26 12.66 26.82
C SER A 201 -19.09 12.75 25.82
N PRO A 202 -18.84 11.69 25.01
CA PRO A 202 -17.79 11.73 24.02
C PRO A 202 -18.11 12.75 22.91
N ALA A 203 -17.07 13.44 22.46
CA ALA A 203 -17.12 14.11 21.18
C ALA A 203 -16.99 13.04 20.10
N ILE A 204 -17.99 12.95 19.22
CA ILE A 204 -18.07 11.91 18.18
C ILE A 204 -17.64 12.43 16.81
N ALA A 205 -17.69 13.75 16.61
CA ALA A 205 -17.24 14.39 15.39
C ALA A 205 -16.90 15.87 15.60
N VAL A 206 -16.29 16.48 14.60
CA VAL A 206 -16.19 17.93 14.41
C VAL A 206 -16.85 18.35 13.12
N GLU A 207 -17.58 19.45 13.18
CA GLU A 207 -18.20 20.15 12.05
C GLU A 207 -17.30 21.32 11.64
N VAL A 208 -16.99 21.43 10.36
CA VAL A 208 -16.35 22.61 9.74
C VAL A 208 -17.41 23.32 8.90
N SER A 209 -17.64 24.60 9.18
CA SER A 209 -18.68 25.41 8.53
C SER A 209 -18.15 26.77 8.09
N SER A 210 -18.75 27.36 7.05
CA SER A 210 -18.45 28.71 6.56
C SER A 210 -19.76 29.43 6.28
N ASN A 211 -19.90 30.68 6.72
CA ASN A 211 -21.12 31.49 6.52
C ASN A 211 -22.42 30.77 6.92
N GLY A 212 -22.39 29.99 8.00
CA GLY A 212 -23.53 29.20 8.48
C GLY A 212 -23.82 27.91 7.69
N LYS A 213 -23.12 27.66 6.58
CA LYS A 213 -23.21 26.42 5.81
C LYS A 213 -22.20 25.40 6.33
N VAL A 214 -22.67 24.19 6.65
CA VAL A 214 -21.79 23.06 6.97
C VAL A 214 -21.06 22.64 5.69
N LEU A 215 -19.74 22.65 5.74
CA LEU A 215 -18.90 22.23 4.63
C LEU A 215 -18.46 20.77 4.80
N GLN A 216 -18.16 20.35 6.03
CA GLN A 216 -17.70 19.01 6.32
C GLN A 216 -17.99 18.62 7.77
N VAL A 217 -18.25 17.33 8.02
CA VAL A 217 -18.28 16.73 9.36
C VAL A 217 -17.27 15.58 9.38
N THR A 218 -16.46 15.48 10.42
CA THR A 218 -15.35 14.51 10.51
C THR A 218 -15.38 13.81 11.86
N PRO A 219 -15.31 12.47 11.91
CA PRO A 219 -15.36 11.74 13.17
C PRO A 219 -14.16 12.03 14.09
N ILE A 220 -14.34 11.78 15.38
CA ILE A 220 -13.25 11.69 16.36
C ILE A 220 -12.83 10.22 16.45
N ASP A 221 -11.73 9.85 15.78
CA ASP A 221 -11.28 8.45 15.65
C ASP A 221 -9.78 8.25 15.89
N GLN A 222 -9.02 9.33 16.13
CA GLN A 222 -7.57 9.25 16.31
C GLN A 222 -7.15 9.15 17.77
N SER A 223 -6.14 8.32 18.03
CA SER A 223 -5.54 8.21 19.35
C SER A 223 -4.44 9.24 19.56
N PHE A 224 -4.55 10.02 20.63
CA PHE A 224 -3.53 10.95 21.09
C PHE A 224 -3.05 10.51 22.48
N PRO A 225 -2.04 9.61 22.58
CA PRO A 225 -1.63 9.03 23.85
C PRO A 225 -1.21 10.04 24.92
N HIS A 226 -0.86 11.27 24.53
CA HIS A 226 -0.56 12.35 25.46
C HIS A 226 -1.82 13.04 26.00
N VAL A 227 -2.90 13.16 25.22
CA VAL A 227 -4.20 13.69 25.67
C VAL A 227 -4.86 12.70 26.63
N SER A 228 -4.85 11.40 26.28
CA SER A 228 -5.36 10.32 27.15
C SER A 228 -4.68 10.31 28.53
N ARG A 229 -3.39 10.68 28.62
CA ARG A 229 -2.67 10.77 29.90
C ARG A 229 -3.09 11.94 30.78
N HIS A 230 -3.53 13.07 30.20
CA HIS A 230 -4.00 14.23 30.96
C HIS A 230 -5.49 14.11 31.32
N HIS A 231 -6.25 13.38 30.51
CA HIS A 231 -7.69 13.11 30.71
C HIS A 231 -7.97 11.65 31.08
N ALA A 232 -7.04 10.98 31.77
CA ALA A 232 -7.13 9.54 32.07
C ALA A 232 -8.37 9.14 32.90
N HIS A 233 -8.99 10.10 33.58
CA HIS A 233 -10.25 9.94 34.32
C HIS A 233 -11.49 9.88 33.41
N ILE A 234 -11.36 10.22 32.12
CA ILE A 234 -12.42 10.17 31.12
C ILE A 234 -12.24 8.91 30.28
N PHE A 235 -13.25 8.02 30.30
CA PHE A 235 -13.19 6.68 29.69
C PHE A 235 -12.84 6.70 28.19
N TRP A 236 -13.42 7.66 27.45
CA TRP A 236 -13.21 7.83 26.01
C TRP A 236 -11.96 8.65 25.64
N SER A 237 -11.12 9.07 26.61
CA SER A 237 -9.93 9.92 26.33
C SER A 237 -8.86 9.28 25.44
N LYS A 238 -9.01 8.00 25.09
CA LYS A 238 -8.10 7.23 24.22
C LYS A 238 -8.27 7.56 22.74
N ILE A 239 -9.47 8.00 22.33
CA ILE A 239 -9.85 8.32 20.96
C ILE A 239 -10.50 9.71 21.01
N VAL A 240 -9.72 10.73 20.66
CA VAL A 240 -10.07 12.15 20.87
C VAL A 240 -9.60 13.07 19.75
N GLY A 241 -8.85 12.54 18.78
CA GLY A 241 -8.32 13.31 17.67
C GLY A 241 -9.14 13.19 16.39
N PHE A 242 -9.00 14.19 15.53
CA PHE A 242 -9.59 14.24 14.19
C PHE A 242 -8.58 14.79 13.18
N SER A 243 -8.77 14.41 11.92
CA SER A 243 -8.06 15.00 10.79
C SER A 243 -8.97 15.01 9.58
N THR A 244 -9.06 16.15 8.91
CA THR A 244 -9.90 16.35 7.75
C THR A 244 -9.18 17.15 6.67
N LYS A 245 -9.61 17.04 5.42
CA LYS A 245 -9.09 17.81 4.28
C LYS A 245 -10.26 18.55 3.63
N LEU A 246 -10.31 19.86 3.81
CA LEU A 246 -11.38 20.71 3.30
C LEU A 246 -11.04 21.24 1.90
N ASP A 247 -11.90 20.98 0.91
CA ASP A 247 -11.78 21.55 -0.44
C ASP A 247 -12.33 22.98 -0.50
N LEU A 248 -11.55 23.89 -1.06
CA LEU A 248 -11.87 25.31 -1.15
C LEU A 248 -12.56 25.69 -2.49
N ARG A 249 -12.67 24.77 -3.45
CA ARG A 249 -13.31 25.05 -4.74
C ARG A 249 -14.79 25.39 -4.53
N GLY A 250 -15.21 26.52 -5.10
CA GLY A 250 -16.57 27.04 -4.96
C GLY A 250 -16.81 27.87 -3.69
N LEU A 251 -15.80 28.08 -2.84
CA LEU A 251 -15.81 29.08 -1.77
C LEU A 251 -15.27 30.43 -2.26
N SER A 252 -15.54 31.49 -1.51
CA SER A 252 -15.02 32.84 -1.78
C SER A 252 -13.51 32.91 -1.58
N GLU A 253 -12.84 33.81 -2.29
CA GLU A 253 -11.37 33.97 -2.21
C GLU A 253 -10.84 34.11 -0.78
N GLU A 254 -11.55 34.82 0.10
CA GLU A 254 -11.31 34.76 1.55
C GLU A 254 -12.39 33.91 2.22
N VAL A 255 -11.97 32.97 3.07
CA VAL A 255 -12.86 32.04 3.78
C VAL A 255 -12.62 32.15 5.29
N GLU A 256 -13.69 32.38 6.05
CA GLU A 256 -13.73 32.11 7.48
C GLU A 256 -14.42 30.77 7.71
N LEU A 257 -13.75 29.89 8.45
CA LEU A 257 -14.20 28.58 8.85
C LEU A 257 -14.42 28.57 10.36
N VAL A 258 -15.56 28.01 10.79
CA VAL A 258 -15.88 27.75 12.19
C VAL A 258 -15.90 26.25 12.41
N ILE A 259 -15.05 25.79 13.32
CA ILE A 259 -14.93 24.39 13.72
C ILE A 259 -15.73 24.21 15.01
N LYS A 260 -16.66 23.25 15.03
CA LYS A 260 -17.52 22.95 16.18
C LYS A 260 -17.46 21.47 16.54
N ALA A 261 -17.40 21.13 17.81
CA ALA A 261 -17.50 19.76 18.29
C ALA A 261 -18.96 19.29 18.32
N ILE A 262 -19.16 18.03 17.96
CA ILE A 262 -20.41 17.29 18.05
C ILE A 262 -20.29 16.30 19.22
N LEU A 263 -21.12 16.47 20.24
CA LEU A 263 -21.19 15.54 21.37
C LEU A 263 -22.33 14.54 21.16
N GLU A 264 -22.13 13.30 21.61
CA GLU A 264 -23.08 12.19 21.43
C GLU A 264 -24.48 12.47 22.00
N ASP A 265 -24.55 13.20 23.12
CA ASP A 265 -25.77 13.45 23.88
C ASP A 265 -26.45 14.78 23.54
N LYS A 266 -25.94 15.52 22.54
CA LYS A 266 -26.38 16.90 22.26
C LYS A 266 -26.61 17.16 20.79
N GLU A 267 -27.73 17.83 20.52
CA GLU A 267 -28.02 18.37 19.19
C GLU A 267 -27.23 19.66 18.92
N GLU A 268 -26.99 20.48 19.94
CA GLU A 268 -26.22 21.72 19.82
C GLU A 268 -24.73 21.45 19.54
N ARG A 269 -24.14 22.18 18.59
CA ARG A 269 -22.72 22.07 18.21
C ARG A 269 -21.90 23.11 18.94
N ILE A 270 -20.79 22.69 19.53
CA ILE A 270 -19.98 23.54 20.43
C ILE A 270 -18.81 24.12 19.66
N PRO A 271 -18.73 25.44 19.41
CA PRO A 271 -17.61 26.03 18.69
C PRO A 271 -16.28 25.84 19.44
N ILE A 272 -15.25 25.38 18.74
CA ILE A 272 -13.92 25.12 19.31
C ILE A 272 -12.81 25.97 18.68
N ALA A 273 -12.95 26.38 17.42
CA ALA A 273 -11.94 27.19 16.73
C ALA A 273 -12.52 27.96 15.53
N LYS A 274 -11.80 29.01 15.13
CA LYS A 274 -11.97 29.72 13.86
C LYS A 274 -10.68 29.67 13.04
N LEU A 275 -10.82 29.49 11.73
CA LEU A 275 -9.71 29.46 10.78
C LEU A 275 -10.01 30.46 9.65
N ARG A 276 -9.07 31.38 9.37
CA ARG A 276 -9.16 32.31 8.24
C ARG A 276 -8.09 31.97 7.21
N LEU A 277 -8.48 31.92 5.93
CA LEU A 277 -7.59 31.61 4.82
C LEU A 277 -7.96 32.39 3.56
N ARG A 278 -7.02 32.49 2.62
CA ARG A 278 -7.26 33.02 1.27
C ARG A 278 -6.82 32.06 0.17
N HIS A 279 -7.53 32.03 -0.96
CA HIS A 279 -7.24 31.20 -2.14
C HIS A 279 -7.66 31.85 -3.48
N ASN A 280 -7.21 31.30 -4.62
CA ASN A 280 -7.40 31.88 -5.97
C ASN A 280 -8.11 30.95 -7.00
N TYR A 281 -9.20 30.27 -6.62
CA TYR A 281 -9.94 29.32 -7.48
C TYR A 281 -11.23 29.97 -8.05
N THR A 282 -11.51 29.89 -9.37
CA THR A 282 -12.69 30.55 -10.03
C THR A 282 -13.81 29.58 -10.45
N GLN A 283 -15.07 30.05 -10.50
CA GLN A 283 -16.28 29.25 -10.74
C GLN A 283 -16.46 28.73 -12.19
N THR A 284 -15.81 29.35 -13.18
CA THR A 284 -16.08 29.12 -14.63
C THR A 284 -15.61 27.74 -15.14
N GLU A 285 -14.64 27.10 -14.48
CA GLU A 285 -14.04 25.83 -14.91
C GLU A 285 -14.95 24.59 -14.74
N THR A 286 -16.10 24.74 -14.06
CA THR A 286 -16.94 23.60 -13.63
C THR A 286 -18.03 23.22 -14.66
N LEU A 287 -18.44 24.14 -15.54
CA LEU A 287 -19.63 23.95 -16.39
C LEU A 287 -19.35 23.25 -17.73
N GLU A 288 -18.18 23.47 -18.34
CA GLU A 288 -17.83 22.96 -19.68
C GLU A 288 -17.57 21.45 -19.73
N VAL A 289 -17.13 20.87 -18.62
CA VAL A 289 -16.70 19.47 -18.55
C VAL A 289 -17.89 18.49 -18.65
N ASN A 290 -19.03 18.84 -18.05
CA ASN A 290 -20.19 17.95 -17.98
C ASN A 290 -20.92 17.76 -19.32
N GLN A 291 -20.89 18.75 -20.21
CA GLN A 291 -21.60 18.68 -21.50
C GLN A 291 -20.89 17.78 -22.51
N LYS A 292 -19.55 17.72 -22.48
CA LYS A 292 -18.75 16.97 -23.46
C LYS A 292 -18.80 15.45 -23.24
N PHE A 293 -19.05 15.03 -22.00
CA PHE A 293 -19.13 13.62 -21.61
C PHE A 293 -20.33 12.87 -22.21
N GLN A 294 -21.47 13.53 -22.40
CA GLN A 294 -22.69 12.87 -22.90
C GLN A 294 -22.66 12.56 -24.39
N GLN A 295 -21.90 13.33 -25.18
CA GLN A 295 -21.82 13.17 -26.62
C GLN A 295 -21.02 11.92 -27.03
N LEU A 296 -19.90 11.66 -26.36
CA LEU A 296 -18.98 10.56 -26.69
C LEU A 296 -19.56 9.16 -26.43
N LYS A 297 -20.53 9.05 -25.52
CA LYS A 297 -21.17 7.78 -25.16
C LYS A 297 -22.03 7.21 -26.30
N LYS A 298 -22.57 8.08 -27.16
CA LYS A 298 -23.49 7.70 -28.25
C LYS A 298 -22.75 7.14 -29.48
N GLU A 299 -21.57 7.68 -29.76
CA GLU A 299 -20.74 7.27 -30.91
C GLU A 299 -20.11 5.89 -30.71
N HIS A 300 -19.84 5.50 -29.46
CA HIS A 300 -19.21 4.22 -29.12
C HIS A 300 -20.04 2.98 -29.50
N ASN A 301 -21.37 3.05 -29.41
CA ASN A 301 -22.22 1.87 -29.58
C ASN A 301 -22.35 1.43 -31.05
N ILE A 302 -22.23 2.37 -32.01
CA ILE A 302 -22.37 2.09 -33.45
C ILE A 302 -21.15 1.32 -33.99
N ALA A 303 -19.96 1.57 -33.45
CA ALA A 303 -18.72 0.93 -33.92
C ALA A 303 -18.59 -0.55 -33.51
N VAL A 304 -19.30 -0.98 -32.47
CA VAL A 304 -19.19 -2.33 -31.90
C VAL A 304 -19.88 -3.39 -32.77
N GLU A 305 -20.98 -3.04 -33.45
CA GLU A 305 -21.75 -4.00 -34.27
C GLU A 305 -21.01 -4.42 -35.55
N ASN A 306 -20.18 -3.55 -36.12
CA ASN A 306 -19.48 -3.80 -37.38
C ASN A 306 -18.28 -4.75 -37.26
N LEU A 307 -17.70 -4.90 -36.07
CA LEU A 307 -16.43 -5.64 -35.86
C LEU A 307 -16.60 -7.16 -35.65
N LEU A 308 -17.81 -7.64 -35.39
CA LEU A 308 -18.08 -9.05 -35.07
C LEU A 308 -18.12 -9.98 -36.30
N ALA A 309 -18.09 -9.44 -37.52
CA ALA A 309 -18.35 -10.20 -38.74
C ALA A 309 -17.15 -10.95 -39.37
N GLU A 310 -15.89 -10.71 -38.97
CA GLU A 310 -14.80 -10.77 -39.97
C GLU A 310 -13.54 -11.67 -39.79
N ASN A 311 -13.34 -12.62 -38.83
CA ASN A 311 -11.99 -13.27 -38.77
C ASN A 311 -11.86 -14.78 -38.44
N ARG A 312 -11.19 -15.52 -39.35
CA ARG A 312 -10.67 -16.93 -39.28
C ARG A 312 -9.13 -16.97 -39.45
N GLN A 313 -8.53 -18.06 -38.95
CA GLN A 313 -7.16 -18.61 -39.14
C GLN A 313 -5.98 -17.98 -38.38
N PHE A 314 -5.20 -18.82 -37.67
CA PHE A 314 -3.72 -18.81 -37.64
C PHE A 314 -3.18 -20.12 -36.99
N SER A 315 -2.19 -20.74 -37.64
CA SER A 315 -1.45 -21.95 -37.21
C SER A 315 0.03 -21.78 -37.56
N SER A 316 0.94 -21.86 -36.57
CA SER A 316 2.39 -22.15 -36.73
C SER A 316 3.25 -22.07 -35.44
N ILE A 317 2.68 -21.93 -34.23
CA ILE A 317 3.46 -21.81 -32.97
C ILE A 317 3.78 -23.16 -32.30
N LEU A 318 3.17 -24.26 -32.74
CA LEU A 318 3.27 -25.58 -32.09
C LEU A 318 4.61 -26.30 -32.30
N GLU A 319 5.39 -25.96 -33.33
CA GLU A 319 6.61 -26.71 -33.68
C GLU A 319 7.85 -26.36 -32.83
N LEU A 320 7.81 -25.30 -32.02
CA LEU A 320 8.95 -24.91 -31.17
C LEU A 320 8.91 -25.50 -29.75
N ALA A 321 7.82 -26.17 -29.36
CA ALA A 321 7.62 -26.66 -28.00
C ALA A 321 8.11 -28.12 -27.77
N GLU A 322 8.54 -28.84 -28.81
CA GLU A 322 8.88 -30.27 -28.71
C GLU A 322 10.37 -30.59 -28.42
N GLN A 323 11.25 -29.59 -28.28
CA GLN A 323 12.72 -29.84 -28.29
C GLN A 323 13.50 -29.53 -27.00
N ALA A 324 12.91 -29.57 -25.80
CA ALA A 324 13.65 -29.36 -24.55
C ALA A 324 13.98 -30.69 -23.81
N PRO A 325 15.26 -31.02 -23.51
CA PRO A 325 15.65 -32.29 -22.93
C PRO A 325 16.09 -32.16 -21.46
N TYR A 326 15.24 -32.44 -20.47
CA TYR A 326 15.70 -32.82 -19.13
C TYR A 326 14.69 -33.73 -18.43
N LYS A 327 15.18 -34.89 -17.96
CA LYS A 327 14.46 -35.89 -17.19
C LYS A 327 15.13 -36.01 -15.82
N TRP A 328 14.38 -35.75 -14.75
CA TRP A 328 14.73 -36.18 -13.40
C TRP A 328 13.52 -36.79 -12.71
N LEU A 329 13.72 -38.00 -12.22
CA LEU A 329 12.82 -38.79 -11.40
C LEU A 329 12.66 -38.11 -10.02
N VAL A 330 11.42 -37.88 -9.62
CA VAL A 330 11.07 -37.77 -8.20
C VAL A 330 10.02 -38.81 -7.90
N THR A 331 10.32 -39.54 -6.84
CA THR A 331 9.75 -40.78 -6.32
C THR A 331 8.27 -40.68 -5.98
N SER A 332 7.56 -41.75 -6.32
CA SER A 332 6.19 -42.06 -5.91
C SER A 332 6.09 -42.15 -4.39
N GLU A 333 5.34 -41.23 -3.77
CA GLU A 333 4.39 -41.44 -2.65
C GLU A 333 3.98 -40.11 -1.96
N VAL A 334 3.54 -39.13 -2.75
CA VAL A 334 2.70 -38.03 -2.22
C VAL A 334 1.42 -37.96 -3.03
N GLU A 335 0.61 -39.01 -2.96
CA GLU A 335 -0.78 -38.93 -3.36
C GLU A 335 -1.66 -38.95 -2.11
N LYS A 336 -2.31 -37.80 -1.84
CA LYS A 336 -3.77 -37.73 -1.60
C LYS A 336 -4.34 -36.32 -1.38
N SER A 337 -3.56 -35.25 -1.52
CA SER A 337 -4.12 -33.90 -1.70
C SER A 337 -3.79 -33.36 -3.09
N SER A 338 -4.81 -32.95 -3.84
CA SER A 338 -4.63 -32.30 -5.14
C SER A 338 -3.84 -31.00 -4.95
N ILE A 339 -2.68 -30.88 -5.59
CA ILE A 339 -1.84 -29.68 -5.50
C ILE A 339 -2.58 -28.51 -6.14
N VAL A 340 -2.64 -27.39 -5.41
CA VAL A 340 -3.18 -26.11 -5.84
C VAL A 340 -2.02 -25.15 -6.08
N ALA A 341 -1.98 -24.50 -7.25
CA ALA A 341 -1.05 -23.42 -7.52
C ALA A 341 -1.79 -22.10 -7.80
N GLY A 342 -1.29 -21.02 -7.21
CA GLY A 342 -1.67 -19.65 -7.57
C GLY A 342 -0.75 -19.13 -8.67
N ILE A 343 -1.30 -18.47 -9.67
CA ILE A 343 -0.53 -17.83 -10.73
C ILE A 343 -0.96 -16.38 -10.89
N CYS A 344 -0.01 -15.47 -10.99
CA CYS A 344 -0.29 -14.05 -11.20
C CYS A 344 0.77 -13.40 -12.09
N MET A 345 0.39 -12.28 -12.70
CA MET A 345 1.28 -11.38 -13.39
C MET A 345 1.19 -10.01 -12.71
N VAL A 346 2.32 -9.39 -12.43
CA VAL A 346 2.43 -8.19 -11.59
C VAL A 346 3.28 -7.12 -12.27
N LYS A 347 2.91 -5.85 -12.04
CA LYS A 347 3.65 -4.65 -12.43
C LYS A 347 3.42 -3.56 -11.38
N ASP A 348 4.47 -3.15 -10.69
CA ASP A 348 4.48 -2.05 -9.70
C ASP A 348 3.37 -2.11 -8.64
N GLU A 349 3.30 -3.22 -7.90
CA GLU A 349 2.33 -3.46 -6.83
C GLU A 349 3.06 -3.90 -5.54
N ASP A 350 4.16 -3.22 -5.20
CA ASP A 350 4.97 -3.51 -4.01
C ASP A 350 4.21 -3.33 -2.69
N ASP A 351 3.19 -2.48 -2.69
CA ASP A 351 2.28 -2.25 -1.58
C ASP A 351 1.32 -3.44 -1.31
N MET A 352 1.16 -4.37 -2.26
CA MET A 352 0.13 -5.42 -2.21
C MET A 352 0.65 -6.84 -2.44
N ILE A 353 1.66 -7.05 -3.29
CA ILE A 353 2.06 -8.39 -3.74
C ILE A 353 2.43 -9.34 -2.59
N TYR A 354 3.14 -8.86 -1.58
CA TYR A 354 3.45 -9.65 -0.38
C TYR A 354 2.18 -10.10 0.35
N TYR A 355 1.24 -9.17 0.56
CA TYR A 355 0.01 -9.46 1.29
C TYR A 355 -0.95 -10.34 0.51
N SER A 356 -0.97 -10.22 -0.82
CA SER A 356 -1.72 -11.12 -1.68
C SER A 356 -1.19 -12.55 -1.62
N LEU A 357 0.13 -12.74 -1.75
CA LEU A 357 0.76 -14.05 -1.60
C LEU A 357 0.51 -14.64 -0.19
N ALA A 358 0.69 -13.83 0.86
CA ALA A 358 0.43 -14.25 2.24
C ALA A 358 -1.04 -14.61 2.49
N GLY A 359 -1.98 -13.82 1.97
CA GLY A 359 -3.42 -14.09 2.09
C GLY A 359 -3.82 -15.39 1.41
N ASN A 360 -3.37 -15.60 0.17
CA ASN A 360 -3.60 -16.84 -0.57
C ASN A 360 -2.89 -18.05 0.08
N TYR A 361 -1.70 -17.85 0.66
CA TYR A 361 -1.00 -18.87 1.44
C TYR A 361 -1.80 -19.32 2.66
N ARG A 362 -2.41 -18.38 3.39
CA ARG A 362 -3.28 -18.69 4.54
C ARG A 362 -4.50 -19.54 4.16
N GLN A 363 -4.96 -19.45 2.92
CA GLN A 363 -6.05 -20.32 2.42
C GLN A 363 -5.60 -21.75 2.08
N GLY A 364 -4.30 -22.05 2.14
CA GLY A 364 -3.76 -23.38 1.87
C GLY A 364 -3.02 -23.52 0.54
N ILE A 365 -2.87 -22.43 -0.23
CA ILE A 365 -2.02 -22.45 -1.44
C ILE A 365 -0.55 -22.47 -1.01
N ARG A 366 0.25 -23.36 -1.60
CA ARG A 366 1.68 -23.54 -1.25
C ARG A 366 2.61 -23.36 -2.44
N ARG A 367 2.05 -23.14 -3.63
CA ARG A 367 2.77 -23.12 -4.90
C ARG A 367 2.37 -21.88 -5.68
N PHE A 368 3.34 -21.06 -6.06
CA PHE A 368 3.10 -19.78 -6.72
C PHE A 368 4.00 -19.60 -7.93
N VAL A 369 3.41 -19.20 -9.06
CA VAL A 369 4.16 -18.69 -10.22
C VAL A 369 3.81 -17.21 -10.36
N VAL A 370 4.79 -16.35 -10.18
CA VAL A 370 4.67 -14.90 -10.26
C VAL A 370 5.45 -14.43 -11.47
N ILE A 371 4.75 -13.85 -12.44
CA ILE A 371 5.38 -13.19 -13.60
C ILE A 371 5.50 -11.71 -13.26
N ASP A 372 6.71 -11.25 -13.00
CA ASP A 372 6.98 -9.81 -12.90
C ASP A 372 7.23 -9.24 -14.30
N ASN A 373 6.30 -8.42 -14.76
CA ASN A 373 6.38 -7.78 -16.07
C ASN A 373 7.03 -6.41 -15.94
N LEU A 374 8.36 -6.36 -15.92
CA LEU A 374 9.16 -5.13 -15.90
C LEU A 374 8.83 -4.18 -14.73
N SER A 375 8.58 -4.66 -13.50
CA SER A 375 8.40 -3.77 -12.35
C SER A 375 9.62 -2.85 -12.13
N THR A 376 9.31 -1.63 -11.72
CA THR A 376 10.24 -0.52 -11.46
C THR A 376 10.27 -0.11 -10.00
N ASP A 377 9.38 -0.68 -9.18
CA ASP A 377 9.33 -0.48 -7.73
C ASP A 377 9.87 -1.72 -6.97
N ALA A 378 9.56 -1.85 -5.69
CA ALA A 378 10.05 -2.95 -4.87
C ALA A 378 9.30 -4.29 -5.07
N THR A 379 8.43 -4.43 -6.07
CA THR A 379 7.59 -5.63 -6.29
C THR A 379 8.41 -6.93 -6.25
N PRO A 380 9.54 -7.06 -6.97
CA PRO A 380 10.33 -8.31 -6.96
C PRO A 380 10.95 -8.61 -5.58
N TYR A 381 11.29 -7.55 -4.85
CA TYR A 381 11.79 -7.67 -3.48
C TYR A 381 10.70 -8.20 -2.55
N GLU A 382 9.47 -7.71 -2.68
CA GLU A 382 8.34 -8.12 -1.84
C GLU A 382 7.94 -9.58 -2.09
N VAL A 383 8.04 -10.07 -3.33
CA VAL A 383 7.91 -11.51 -3.65
C VAL A 383 9.01 -12.33 -2.98
N ARG A 384 10.27 -11.86 -3.02
CA ARG A 384 11.40 -12.53 -2.35
C ARG A 384 11.25 -12.50 -0.82
N ARG A 385 10.74 -11.41 -0.25
CA ARG A 385 10.43 -11.30 1.19
C ARG A 385 9.40 -12.36 1.59
N PHE A 386 8.30 -12.48 0.84
CA PHE A 386 7.31 -13.53 1.06
C PHE A 386 7.94 -14.93 1.02
N ARG A 387 8.77 -15.22 0.01
CA ARG A 387 9.46 -16.52 -0.08
C ARG A 387 10.34 -16.82 1.14
N ASN A 388 11.00 -15.80 1.71
CA ASN A 388 11.85 -15.94 2.88
C ASN A 388 11.03 -16.13 4.16
N ASP A 389 9.93 -15.40 4.31
CA ASP A 389 9.05 -15.46 5.48
C ASP A 389 8.23 -16.76 5.52
N TYR A 390 7.97 -17.36 4.35
CA TYR A 390 7.21 -18.60 4.17
C TYR A 390 8.02 -19.63 3.36
N PRO A 391 9.07 -20.26 3.93
CA PRO A 391 9.94 -21.18 3.21
C PRO A 391 9.24 -22.45 2.70
N GLU A 392 8.07 -22.79 3.25
CA GLU A 392 7.21 -23.88 2.75
C GLU A 392 6.44 -23.52 1.48
N ALA A 393 6.33 -22.23 1.15
CA ALA A 393 5.76 -21.78 -0.11
C ALA A 393 6.83 -21.89 -1.21
N LEU A 394 6.60 -22.73 -2.23
CA LEU A 394 7.45 -22.72 -3.40
C LEU A 394 6.99 -21.62 -4.35
N VAL A 395 7.86 -20.64 -4.58
CA VAL A 395 7.58 -19.48 -5.41
C VAL A 395 8.56 -19.42 -6.56
N TYR A 396 8.05 -19.47 -7.78
CA TYR A 396 8.81 -19.13 -8.98
C TYR A 396 8.49 -17.70 -9.38
N LEU A 397 9.50 -16.84 -9.28
CA LEU A 397 9.46 -15.48 -9.81
C LEU A 397 10.10 -15.49 -11.19
N LEU A 398 9.31 -15.18 -12.22
CA LEU A 398 9.72 -15.09 -13.61
C LEU A 398 9.82 -13.60 -13.96
N GLU A 399 11.01 -13.14 -14.31
CA GLU A 399 11.24 -11.79 -14.83
C GLU A 399 10.91 -11.80 -16.32
N ASP A 400 9.85 -11.08 -16.68
CA ASP A 400 9.35 -10.99 -18.04
C ASP A 400 9.84 -9.68 -18.67
N ALA A 401 10.83 -9.82 -19.55
CA ALA A 401 11.44 -8.72 -20.28
C ALA A 401 10.59 -8.20 -21.46
N ASP A 402 9.50 -8.89 -21.80
CA ASP A 402 8.64 -8.50 -22.91
C ASP A 402 7.61 -7.43 -22.46
N PRO A 403 7.71 -6.18 -22.96
CA PRO A 403 6.77 -5.13 -22.60
C PRO A 403 5.36 -5.36 -23.18
N VAL A 404 5.18 -6.31 -24.10
CA VAL A 404 3.87 -6.61 -24.69
C VAL A 404 2.97 -7.26 -23.65
N PHE A 405 1.82 -6.64 -23.40
CA PHE A 405 0.85 -7.11 -22.42
C PHE A 405 -0.09 -8.19 -23.00
N GLU A 406 0.48 -9.34 -23.41
CA GLU A 406 -0.29 -10.54 -23.80
C GLU A 406 -0.60 -11.42 -22.58
N LYS A 407 -1.31 -10.83 -21.62
CA LYS A 407 -1.58 -11.43 -20.31
C LYS A 407 -2.19 -12.83 -20.39
N TYR A 408 -3.10 -13.08 -21.34
CA TYR A 408 -3.71 -14.41 -21.49
C TYR A 408 -2.69 -15.51 -21.85
N LYS A 409 -1.71 -15.20 -22.72
CA LYS A 409 -0.65 -16.16 -23.10
C LYS A 409 0.27 -16.42 -21.92
N LYS A 410 0.71 -15.34 -21.27
CA LYS A 410 1.65 -15.37 -20.13
C LYS A 410 1.05 -16.15 -18.95
N ILE A 411 -0.21 -15.89 -18.59
CA ILE A 411 -0.91 -16.62 -17.52
C ILE A 411 -1.20 -18.08 -17.91
N SER A 412 -1.58 -18.36 -19.16
CA SER A 412 -1.78 -19.76 -19.60
C SER A 412 -0.47 -20.55 -19.58
N ALA A 413 0.65 -19.92 -19.96
CA ALA A 413 1.98 -20.53 -19.87
C ALA A 413 2.39 -20.77 -18.42
N ALA A 414 2.11 -19.85 -17.49
CA ALA A 414 2.35 -20.06 -16.06
C ALA A 414 1.52 -21.22 -15.48
N ALA A 415 0.27 -21.37 -15.91
CA ALA A 415 -0.58 -22.49 -15.52
C ALA A 415 -0.01 -23.83 -16.00
N GLU A 416 0.41 -23.89 -17.27
CA GLU A 416 1.04 -25.06 -17.86
C GLU A 416 2.37 -25.40 -17.16
N PHE A 417 3.17 -24.39 -16.86
CA PHE A 417 4.41 -24.53 -16.11
C PHE A 417 4.18 -25.08 -14.70
N ALA A 418 3.22 -24.51 -13.96
CA ALA A 418 2.84 -24.99 -12.62
C ALA A 418 2.35 -26.45 -12.66
N HIS A 419 1.56 -26.81 -13.68
CA HIS A 419 1.10 -28.17 -13.88
C HIS A 419 2.26 -29.12 -14.17
N LYS A 420 3.15 -28.79 -15.12
CA LYS A 420 4.30 -29.65 -15.47
C LYS A 420 5.28 -29.82 -14.32
N LEU A 421 5.55 -28.76 -13.58
CA LEU A 421 6.56 -28.76 -12.53
C LEU A 421 6.08 -29.45 -11.24
N TRP A 422 4.82 -29.25 -10.89
CA TRP A 422 4.29 -29.67 -9.59
C TRP A 422 3.14 -30.65 -9.68
N ASN A 423 2.73 -31.07 -10.88
CA ASN A 423 1.48 -31.79 -11.10
C ASN A 423 0.29 -31.03 -10.47
N ALA A 424 0.31 -29.69 -10.56
CA ALA A 424 -0.75 -28.85 -10.01
C ALA A 424 -2.08 -29.17 -10.72
N LYS A 425 -3.04 -29.70 -9.97
CA LYS A 425 -4.34 -30.11 -10.50
C LYS A 425 -5.32 -28.93 -10.55
N TRP A 426 -5.17 -28.00 -9.62
CA TRP A 426 -5.99 -26.80 -9.52
C TRP A 426 -5.13 -25.56 -9.69
N ILE A 427 -5.58 -24.63 -10.54
CA ILE A 427 -4.89 -23.39 -10.87
C ILE A 427 -5.81 -22.22 -10.56
N LEU A 428 -5.38 -21.36 -9.63
CA LEU A 428 -6.00 -20.07 -9.33
C LEU A 428 -5.25 -18.96 -10.09
N PRO A 429 -5.76 -18.46 -11.22
CA PRO A 429 -5.29 -17.20 -11.77
C PRO A 429 -5.85 -16.03 -10.94
N PHE A 430 -4.98 -15.16 -10.46
CA PHE A 430 -5.39 -13.99 -9.67
C PHE A 430 -4.62 -12.73 -10.08
N ASP A 431 -5.27 -11.58 -9.96
CA ASP A 431 -4.61 -10.28 -10.05
C ASP A 431 -3.95 -9.94 -8.71
N THR A 432 -2.94 -9.07 -8.71
CA THR A 432 -2.13 -8.82 -7.50
C THR A 432 -2.95 -8.27 -6.34
N ASP A 433 -4.04 -7.57 -6.63
CA ASP A 433 -5.02 -7.04 -5.69
C ASP A 433 -6.09 -8.06 -5.25
N GLU A 434 -6.04 -9.30 -5.74
CA GLU A 434 -7.02 -10.34 -5.49
C GLU A 434 -6.51 -11.40 -4.51
N VAL A 435 -7.32 -11.72 -3.50
CA VAL A 435 -7.00 -12.67 -2.43
C VAL A 435 -8.14 -13.67 -2.27
N LEU A 436 -7.84 -14.96 -2.41
CA LEU A 436 -8.82 -16.01 -2.14
C LEU A 436 -9.23 -15.98 -0.67
N PHE A 437 -10.50 -16.23 -0.38
CA PHE A 437 -10.98 -16.29 0.99
C PHE A 437 -12.04 -17.38 1.15
N SER A 438 -11.88 -18.21 2.18
CA SER A 438 -12.92 -19.13 2.64
C SER A 438 -13.39 -18.80 4.05
N TYR A 439 -14.71 -18.78 4.25
CA TYR A 439 -15.32 -18.41 5.52
C TYR A 439 -15.42 -19.56 6.52
N ASN A 440 -15.76 -20.76 6.04
CA ASN A 440 -16.33 -21.80 6.91
C ASN A 440 -15.56 -23.13 6.84
N GLN A 441 -14.68 -23.31 5.86
CA GLN A 441 -13.98 -24.57 5.64
C GLN A 441 -12.63 -24.35 4.95
N SER A 442 -11.73 -25.32 5.07
CA SER A 442 -10.45 -25.25 4.37
C SER A 442 -10.66 -25.33 2.86
N LEU A 443 -9.78 -24.69 2.09
CA LEU A 443 -9.77 -24.82 0.63
C LEU A 443 -9.69 -26.28 0.19
N HIS A 444 -8.91 -27.08 0.91
CA HIS A 444 -8.76 -28.50 0.65
C HIS A 444 -10.10 -29.25 0.77
N THR A 445 -10.86 -28.98 1.83
CA THR A 445 -12.19 -29.58 2.08
C THR A 445 -13.16 -29.22 0.97
N ILE A 446 -13.21 -27.94 0.54
CA ILE A 446 -14.06 -27.49 -0.58
C ILE A 446 -13.72 -28.29 -1.84
N LEU A 447 -12.43 -28.37 -2.20
CA LEU A 447 -12.01 -29.01 -3.44
C LEU A 447 -12.23 -30.54 -3.43
N GLN A 448 -12.26 -31.18 -2.26
CA GLN A 448 -12.60 -32.60 -2.12
C GLN A 448 -14.09 -32.89 -2.29
N GLN A 449 -14.96 -31.95 -1.96
CA GLN A 449 -16.41 -32.09 -2.16
C GLN A 449 -16.80 -32.04 -3.65
N LEU A 450 -15.93 -31.48 -4.50
CA LEU A 450 -16.22 -31.28 -5.92
C LEU A 450 -15.89 -32.51 -6.77
N ASP A 451 -16.93 -33.09 -7.36
CA ASP A 451 -16.83 -34.19 -8.31
C ASP A 451 -15.85 -33.89 -9.48
N SER A 452 -15.27 -34.94 -10.04
CA SER A 452 -14.42 -34.94 -11.25
C SER A 452 -14.99 -34.15 -12.46
N LYS A 453 -16.33 -34.04 -12.57
CA LYS A 453 -17.03 -33.29 -13.62
C LYS A 453 -16.91 -31.77 -13.48
N HIS A 454 -16.73 -31.26 -12.27
CA HIS A 454 -16.62 -29.82 -11.99
C HIS A 454 -15.21 -29.32 -12.32
N GLN A 455 -15.02 -28.85 -13.55
CA GLN A 455 -13.72 -28.40 -14.04
C GLN A 455 -13.44 -26.92 -13.79
N CYS A 456 -14.48 -26.10 -13.64
CA CYS A 456 -14.36 -24.65 -13.48
C CYS A 456 -15.32 -24.17 -12.40
N ILE A 457 -14.76 -23.50 -11.39
CA ILE A 457 -15.48 -22.86 -10.28
C ILE A 457 -15.52 -21.36 -10.57
N GLY A 458 -16.71 -20.76 -10.50
CA GLY A 458 -16.89 -19.32 -10.56
C GLY A 458 -16.72 -18.70 -9.18
N LEU A 459 -15.82 -17.73 -9.05
CA LEU A 459 -15.59 -16.98 -7.84
C LEU A 459 -16.33 -15.64 -7.91
N ALA A 460 -17.17 -15.38 -6.91
CA ALA A 460 -17.76 -14.07 -6.70
C ALA A 460 -16.69 -13.12 -6.15
N ARG A 461 -16.59 -11.92 -6.75
CA ARG A 461 -15.62 -10.90 -6.35
C ARG A 461 -16.24 -9.93 -5.37
N ARG A 462 -15.61 -9.81 -4.21
CA ARG A 462 -15.92 -8.86 -3.15
C ARG A 462 -14.95 -7.71 -3.22
N ASN A 463 -15.42 -6.53 -3.62
CA ASN A 463 -14.53 -5.37 -3.75
C ASN A 463 -14.45 -4.66 -2.40
N HIS A 464 -13.31 -4.83 -1.76
CA HIS A 464 -12.93 -4.05 -0.60
C HIS A 464 -12.61 -2.63 -1.06
N VAL A 465 -13.18 -1.67 -0.37
CA VAL A 465 -13.10 -0.25 -0.72
C VAL A 465 -12.33 0.48 0.35
N ILE A 466 -11.63 1.52 -0.06
CA ILE A 466 -10.97 2.42 0.87
C ILE A 466 -12.04 3.30 1.52
N MET A 467 -12.00 3.39 2.82
CA MET A 467 -12.87 4.27 3.58
C MET A 467 -12.08 5.49 4.05
N SER A 468 -12.74 6.64 4.14
CA SER A 468 -12.12 7.87 4.63
C SER A 468 -11.57 7.77 6.06
N PHE A 469 -12.07 6.82 6.85
CA PHE A 469 -11.65 6.52 8.22
C PHE A 469 -10.61 5.38 8.33
N ASP A 470 -10.15 4.82 7.21
CA ASP A 470 -9.11 3.78 7.24
C ASP A 470 -7.79 4.37 7.76
N ASP A 471 -7.09 3.65 8.65
CA ASP A 471 -5.79 4.08 9.20
C ASP A 471 -4.70 4.10 8.12
N GLU A 472 -4.37 5.26 7.57
CA GLU A 472 -3.33 5.44 6.56
C GLU A 472 -1.93 4.91 6.97
N PHE A 473 -1.68 4.66 8.26
CA PHE A 473 -0.43 4.09 8.76
C PHE A 473 -0.41 2.55 8.80
N GLU A 474 -1.55 1.88 8.69
CA GLU A 474 -1.61 0.42 8.53
C GLU A 474 -1.26 0.05 7.08
N LEU A 475 -0.02 -0.38 6.89
CA LEU A 475 0.54 -0.68 5.57
C LEU A 475 -0.08 -1.94 4.95
N ASN A 476 -0.72 -2.83 5.72
CA ASN A 476 -1.37 -4.02 5.19
C ASN A 476 -2.79 -3.70 4.71
N PRO A 477 -3.08 -3.69 3.40
CA PRO A 477 -4.41 -3.38 2.88
C PRO A 477 -5.50 -4.33 3.38
N LEU A 478 -5.17 -5.59 3.67
CA LEU A 478 -6.12 -6.60 4.17
C LEU A 478 -6.54 -6.34 5.63
N LYS A 479 -5.70 -5.62 6.39
CA LYS A 479 -6.03 -5.14 7.74
C LYS A 479 -6.70 -3.77 7.72
N ARG A 480 -6.23 -2.89 6.84
CA ARG A 480 -6.69 -1.51 6.75
C ARG A 480 -8.08 -1.40 6.13
N MET A 481 -8.28 -2.00 4.96
CA MET A 481 -9.51 -1.88 4.19
C MET A 481 -10.49 -2.98 4.61
N THR A 482 -11.21 -2.79 5.72
CA THR A 482 -12.11 -3.80 6.29
C THR A 482 -13.54 -3.75 5.75
N TYR A 483 -13.86 -2.78 4.91
CA TYR A 483 -15.19 -2.61 4.32
C TYR A 483 -15.17 -2.99 2.85
N ARG A 484 -16.29 -3.54 2.39
CA ARG A 484 -16.51 -3.87 0.97
C ARG A 484 -17.84 -3.33 0.49
N LYS A 485 -17.99 -3.17 -0.83
CA LYS A 485 -19.32 -2.93 -1.43
C LYS A 485 -20.25 -4.09 -1.04
N LYS A 486 -21.49 -3.78 -0.65
CA LYS A 486 -22.50 -4.77 -0.23
C LYS A 486 -22.83 -5.73 -1.35
N GLN A 487 -22.96 -5.19 -2.56
CA GLN A 487 -23.17 -5.98 -3.77
C GLN A 487 -21.83 -6.51 -4.28
N ASP A 488 -21.78 -7.82 -4.48
CA ASP A 488 -20.64 -8.48 -5.10
C ASP A 488 -20.57 -8.10 -6.59
N ASN A 489 -19.37 -7.81 -7.09
CA ASN A 489 -19.17 -7.58 -8.52
C ASN A 489 -19.16 -8.92 -9.24
N CYS A 490 -20.35 -9.33 -9.67
CA CYS A 490 -20.58 -10.52 -10.46
C CYS A 490 -20.98 -10.09 -11.88
N GLU A 491 -20.55 -10.83 -12.90
CA GLU A 491 -21.22 -10.80 -14.20
C GLU A 491 -22.64 -11.38 -14.06
N ASN A 492 -23.43 -11.36 -15.13
CA ASN A 492 -24.82 -11.86 -15.13
C ASN A 492 -24.94 -13.31 -14.58
N ASP A 493 -23.86 -14.07 -14.63
CA ASP A 493 -23.80 -15.48 -14.21
C ASP A 493 -23.42 -15.67 -12.73
N GLY A 494 -23.28 -14.59 -11.94
CA GLY A 494 -23.07 -14.69 -10.49
C GLY A 494 -21.62 -14.93 -10.02
N TYR A 495 -20.65 -14.78 -10.93
CA TYR A 495 -19.20 -14.81 -10.67
C TYR A 495 -18.47 -13.79 -11.57
N SER A 496 -17.20 -13.52 -11.27
CA SER A 496 -16.35 -12.69 -12.13
C SER A 496 -14.92 -13.19 -12.25
N LYS A 497 -14.51 -14.22 -11.52
CA LYS A 497 -13.20 -14.88 -11.71
C LYS A 497 -13.37 -16.38 -11.68
N ILE A 498 -12.36 -17.12 -12.11
CA ILE A 498 -12.43 -18.58 -12.16
C ILE A 498 -11.33 -19.25 -11.35
N PHE A 499 -11.63 -20.45 -10.87
CA PHE A 499 -10.66 -21.36 -10.30
C PHE A 499 -10.80 -22.71 -11.00
N VAL A 500 -9.72 -23.17 -11.64
CA VAL A 500 -9.82 -24.18 -12.70
C VAL A 500 -9.08 -25.45 -12.35
N ARG A 501 -9.71 -26.59 -12.60
CA ARG A 501 -9.06 -27.89 -12.63
C ARG A 501 -8.32 -28.03 -13.96
N TRP A 502 -7.00 -27.83 -13.91
CA TRP A 502 -6.18 -27.68 -15.10
C TRP A 502 -6.08 -28.96 -15.92
N LYS A 503 -6.06 -28.78 -17.23
CA LYS A 503 -5.65 -29.81 -18.20
C LYS A 503 -4.67 -29.18 -19.16
N PRO A 504 -3.59 -29.90 -19.52
CA PRO A 504 -2.64 -29.43 -20.52
C PRO A 504 -3.31 -28.92 -21.79
N GLY A 505 -2.93 -27.72 -22.23
CA GLY A 505 -3.51 -27.07 -23.41
C GLY A 505 -4.81 -26.28 -23.16
N MET A 506 -5.19 -26.05 -21.91
CA MET A 506 -6.17 -25.05 -21.56
C MET A 506 -5.61 -23.62 -21.74
N THR A 507 -6.50 -22.66 -22.03
CA THR A 507 -6.15 -21.24 -22.18
C THR A 507 -7.03 -20.41 -21.26
N ILE A 508 -6.43 -19.59 -20.41
CA ILE A 508 -7.11 -18.66 -19.51
C ILE A 508 -7.27 -17.33 -20.22
N GLY A 509 -8.48 -16.77 -20.23
CA GLY A 509 -8.75 -15.46 -20.83
C GLY A 509 -8.08 -14.31 -20.08
N GLN A 510 -7.82 -13.19 -20.76
CA GLN A 510 -7.04 -12.05 -20.24
C GLN A 510 -7.53 -11.46 -18.90
N GLY A 511 -8.84 -11.45 -18.65
CA GLY A 511 -9.42 -10.99 -17.37
C GLY A 511 -9.62 -12.10 -16.33
N HIS A 512 -9.20 -13.32 -16.63
CA HIS A 512 -9.40 -14.52 -15.78
C HIS A 512 -10.90 -14.85 -15.54
N HIS A 513 -11.79 -14.42 -16.44
CA HIS A 513 -13.24 -14.68 -16.36
C HIS A 513 -13.64 -16.02 -16.99
N ARG A 514 -12.80 -16.57 -17.86
CA ARG A 514 -13.11 -17.75 -18.67
C ARG A 514 -11.87 -18.58 -18.95
N VAL A 515 -12.08 -19.88 -19.17
CA VAL A 515 -11.06 -20.80 -19.64
C VAL A 515 -11.60 -21.56 -20.84
N SER A 516 -10.75 -21.84 -21.81
CA SER A 516 -11.08 -22.59 -23.02
C SER A 516 -10.18 -23.80 -23.15
N PHE A 517 -10.68 -24.85 -23.77
CA PHE A 517 -9.92 -26.05 -24.14
C PHE A 517 -10.35 -26.49 -25.54
N LYS A 518 -9.39 -26.68 -26.45
CA LYS A 518 -9.67 -27.00 -27.88
C LYS A 518 -10.71 -26.06 -28.48
N ASP A 519 -10.50 -24.75 -28.29
CA ASP A 519 -11.35 -23.66 -28.77
C ASP A 519 -12.79 -23.65 -28.24
N LYS A 520 -13.11 -24.45 -27.22
CA LYS A 520 -14.40 -24.45 -26.54
C LYS A 520 -14.26 -23.88 -25.14
N THR A 521 -15.11 -22.91 -24.79
CA THR A 521 -15.21 -22.38 -23.43
C THR A 521 -15.67 -23.50 -22.49
N ILE A 522 -14.95 -23.68 -21.37
CA ILE A 522 -15.37 -24.58 -20.31
C ILE A 522 -16.39 -23.86 -19.43
N PRO A 523 -17.60 -24.41 -19.26
CA PRO A 523 -18.62 -23.76 -18.45
C PRO A 523 -18.22 -23.76 -16.97
N VAL A 524 -18.56 -22.66 -16.28
CA VAL A 524 -18.63 -22.65 -14.83
C VAL A 524 -19.82 -23.49 -14.42
N THR A 525 -19.57 -24.55 -13.63
CA THR A 525 -20.62 -25.49 -13.20
C THR A 525 -20.92 -25.42 -11.70
N VAL A 526 -20.12 -24.64 -10.97
CA VAL A 526 -20.23 -24.44 -9.52
C VAL A 526 -19.84 -23.01 -9.19
N LEU A 527 -20.60 -22.35 -8.33
CA LEU A 527 -20.22 -21.07 -7.75
C LEU A 527 -19.53 -21.31 -6.41
N GLY A 528 -18.34 -20.76 -6.23
CA GLY A 528 -17.55 -20.90 -5.01
C GLY A 528 -18.28 -20.36 -3.79
N LYS A 529 -19.08 -19.31 -3.95
CA LYS A 529 -19.83 -18.67 -2.85
C LYS A 529 -20.79 -19.64 -2.15
N ASP A 530 -21.34 -20.61 -2.88
CA ASP A 530 -22.24 -21.64 -2.34
C ASP A 530 -21.50 -22.60 -1.39
N TYR A 531 -20.17 -22.64 -1.49
CA TYR A 531 -19.26 -23.40 -0.63
C TYR A 531 -18.47 -22.49 0.33
N GLY A 532 -18.84 -21.21 0.43
CA GLY A 532 -18.15 -20.23 1.26
C GLY A 532 -16.79 -19.79 0.72
N LEU A 533 -16.55 -19.91 -0.59
CA LEU A 533 -15.31 -19.52 -1.27
C LEU A 533 -15.53 -18.30 -2.18
N VAL A 534 -14.78 -17.23 -1.94
CA VAL A 534 -14.88 -15.97 -2.70
C VAL A 534 -13.50 -15.41 -3.01
N LEU A 535 -13.46 -14.36 -3.83
CA LEU A 535 -12.25 -13.60 -4.10
C LEU A 535 -12.43 -12.17 -3.57
N ARG A 536 -11.55 -11.73 -2.67
CA ARG A 536 -11.52 -10.35 -2.16
C ARG A 536 -10.58 -9.52 -3.01
N GLU A 537 -11.04 -8.37 -3.50
CA GLU A 537 -10.27 -7.47 -4.36
C GLU A 537 -10.01 -6.14 -3.63
N TYR A 538 -8.75 -5.72 -3.58
CA TYR A 538 -8.26 -4.49 -2.96
C TYR A 538 -7.73 -3.54 -4.04
N GLN A 539 -8.62 -3.14 -4.94
CA GLN A 539 -8.24 -2.57 -6.23
C GLN A 539 -7.49 -1.24 -6.13
N PHE A 540 -7.98 -0.36 -5.27
CA PHE A 540 -7.48 1.00 -5.05
C PHE A 540 -7.19 1.20 -3.58
N ARG A 541 -5.92 1.46 -3.25
CA ARG A 541 -5.41 1.39 -1.88
C ARG A 541 -4.75 2.67 -1.43
N SER A 542 -4.21 3.43 -2.37
CA SER A 542 -3.67 4.76 -2.15
C SER A 542 -3.73 5.57 -3.44
N LYS A 543 -3.59 6.88 -3.33
CA LYS A 543 -3.55 7.78 -4.49
C LYS A 543 -2.38 7.47 -5.41
N GLU A 544 -1.20 7.27 -4.83
CA GLU A 544 0.01 6.93 -5.58
C GLU A 544 -0.15 5.59 -6.31
N GLN A 545 -0.71 4.58 -5.64
CA GLN A 545 -0.97 3.28 -6.26
C GLN A 545 -2.02 3.38 -7.36
N THR A 546 -3.08 4.17 -7.16
CA THR A 546 -4.11 4.43 -8.17
C THR A 546 -3.51 5.05 -9.43
N ARG A 547 -2.61 6.03 -9.26
CA ARG A 547 -1.82 6.62 -10.36
C ARG A 547 -1.00 5.57 -11.09
N LYS A 548 -0.18 4.79 -10.38
CA LYS A 548 0.64 3.72 -10.98
C LYS A 548 -0.22 2.75 -11.77
N LYS A 549 -1.32 2.28 -11.18
CA LYS A 549 -2.24 1.32 -11.80
C LYS A 549 -2.85 1.84 -13.10
N ILE A 550 -3.32 3.09 -13.12
CA ILE A 550 -3.87 3.73 -14.32
C ILE A 550 -2.79 3.92 -15.39
N VAL A 551 -1.61 4.43 -15.01
CA VAL A 551 -0.51 4.69 -15.94
C VAL A 551 0.02 3.40 -16.56
N ASN A 552 0.27 2.38 -15.74
CA ASN A 552 0.79 1.09 -16.20
C ASN A 552 -0.27 0.35 -17.02
N GLY A 553 -1.50 0.31 -16.53
CA GLY A 553 -2.63 -0.29 -17.24
C GLY A 553 -2.89 0.37 -18.59
N GLY A 554 -2.67 1.68 -18.74
CA GLY A 554 -2.78 2.35 -20.02
C GLY A 554 -1.61 2.10 -20.96
N LYS A 555 -0.38 2.23 -20.45
CA LYS A 555 0.85 1.98 -21.23
C LYS A 555 0.89 0.57 -21.81
N ALA A 556 0.46 -0.42 -21.02
CA ALA A 556 0.39 -1.82 -21.41
C ALA A 556 -0.42 -2.06 -22.70
N TYR A 557 -1.40 -1.19 -23.00
CA TYR A 557 -2.29 -1.34 -24.16
C TYR A 557 -1.97 -0.40 -25.32
N LYS A 558 -0.92 0.44 -25.24
CA LYS A 558 -0.51 1.32 -26.35
C LYS A 558 -0.07 0.56 -27.60
N ASN A 559 0.54 -0.61 -27.41
CA ASN A 559 1.17 -1.39 -28.49
C ASN A 559 0.40 -2.67 -28.85
N ILE A 560 -0.82 -2.86 -28.31
CA ILE A 560 -1.65 -4.04 -28.61
C ILE A 560 -2.53 -3.74 -29.82
N THR A 561 -2.32 -4.46 -30.92
CA THR A 561 -3.05 -4.29 -32.18
C THR A 561 -4.47 -4.87 -32.17
N LYS A 562 -4.79 -5.78 -31.22
CA LYS A 562 -6.15 -6.32 -30.96
C LYS A 562 -6.47 -6.32 -29.47
N VAL A 563 -7.30 -5.39 -29.02
CA VAL A 563 -7.68 -5.25 -27.60
C VAL A 563 -8.77 -6.27 -27.23
N GLN A 564 -8.45 -7.27 -26.42
CA GLN A 564 -9.44 -8.11 -25.71
C GLN A 564 -9.43 -7.75 -24.21
N GLY A 565 -10.42 -6.97 -23.76
CA GLY A 565 -10.51 -6.50 -22.38
C GLY A 565 -9.62 -5.27 -22.09
N GLY A 566 -9.64 -4.76 -20.86
CA GLY A 566 -8.77 -3.64 -20.43
C GLY A 566 -9.14 -2.24 -20.95
N ARG A 567 -10.25 -2.10 -21.68
CA ARG A 567 -10.74 -0.81 -22.20
C ARG A 567 -10.91 0.27 -21.13
N HIS A 568 -11.28 -0.12 -19.90
CA HIS A 568 -11.36 0.82 -18.78
C HIS A 568 -9.99 1.42 -18.41
N TRP A 569 -8.89 0.66 -18.52
CA TRP A 569 -7.54 1.20 -18.28
C TRP A 569 -7.11 2.14 -19.40
N GLN A 570 -7.40 1.81 -20.65
CA GLN A 570 -7.14 2.68 -21.80
C GLN A 570 -7.88 4.02 -21.65
N ASN A 571 -9.17 3.97 -21.34
CA ASN A 571 -9.98 5.18 -21.16
C ASN A 571 -9.47 6.03 -20.01
N ARG A 572 -9.21 5.43 -18.84
CA ARG A 572 -8.67 6.16 -17.67
C ARG A 572 -7.30 6.76 -17.98
N TYR A 573 -6.45 6.03 -18.70
CA TYR A 573 -5.13 6.54 -19.06
C TYR A 573 -5.18 7.65 -20.10
N GLN A 574 -6.10 7.58 -21.07
CA GLN A 574 -6.33 8.68 -22.00
C GLN A 574 -6.74 9.96 -21.25
N VAL A 575 -7.68 9.84 -20.30
CA VAL A 575 -8.08 10.96 -19.45
C VAL A 575 -6.90 11.46 -18.61
N TYR A 576 -6.06 10.55 -18.08
CA TYR A 576 -4.82 10.93 -17.41
C TYR A 576 -3.83 11.67 -18.33
N GLN A 577 -3.71 11.28 -19.60
CA GLN A 577 -2.85 11.99 -20.55
C GLN A 577 -3.34 13.41 -20.83
N GLU A 578 -4.65 13.65 -20.76
CA GLU A 578 -5.26 14.95 -20.97
C GLU A 578 -5.22 15.84 -19.71
N LEU A 579 -5.53 15.27 -18.54
CA LEU A 579 -5.74 16.01 -17.29
C LEU A 579 -4.61 15.86 -16.26
N GLY A 580 -3.66 14.94 -16.49
CA GLY A 580 -2.54 14.67 -15.59
C GLY A 580 -3.00 14.27 -14.18
N GLU A 581 -2.27 14.77 -13.17
CA GLU A 581 -2.55 14.48 -11.77
C GLU A 581 -3.95 14.93 -11.33
N LYS A 582 -4.55 15.94 -11.97
CA LYS A 582 -5.93 16.36 -11.65
C LYS A 582 -6.93 15.21 -11.77
N PHE A 583 -6.79 14.37 -12.80
CA PHE A 583 -7.64 13.20 -12.96
C PHE A 583 -7.40 12.15 -11.87
N ILE A 584 -6.15 11.95 -11.46
CA ILE A 584 -5.83 11.01 -10.37
C ILE A 584 -6.43 11.47 -9.06
N ASP A 585 -6.31 12.77 -8.76
CA ASP A 585 -6.89 13.41 -7.59
C ASP A 585 -8.40 13.17 -7.56
N GLU A 586 -9.11 13.60 -8.62
CA GLU A 586 -10.56 13.51 -8.70
C GLU A 586 -11.05 12.04 -8.72
N PHE A 587 -10.36 11.16 -9.45
CA PHE A 587 -10.71 9.75 -9.48
C PHE A 587 -10.51 9.10 -8.11
N TYR A 588 -9.37 9.34 -7.45
CA TYR A 588 -9.11 8.76 -6.13
C TYR A 588 -10.06 9.31 -5.06
N ASP A 589 -10.30 10.61 -5.05
CA ASP A 589 -11.28 11.22 -4.15
C ASP A 589 -12.68 10.62 -4.37
N SER A 590 -13.07 10.41 -5.64
CA SER A 590 -14.36 9.77 -5.95
C SER A 590 -14.46 8.34 -5.45
N LEU A 591 -13.35 7.64 -5.18
CA LEU A 591 -13.37 6.29 -4.60
C LEU A 591 -13.54 6.31 -3.08
N VAL A 592 -13.01 7.35 -2.42
CA VAL A 592 -13.09 7.54 -0.96
C VAL A 592 -14.45 8.11 -0.55
N ASP A 593 -15.00 9.00 -1.38
CA ASP A 593 -16.21 9.78 -1.11
C ASP A 593 -17.48 9.20 -1.77
N GLU A 594 -17.39 8.05 -2.44
CA GLU A 594 -18.54 7.39 -3.07
C GLU A 594 -19.55 6.98 -1.97
N GLU A 595 -20.78 7.51 -2.01
CA GLU A 595 -21.91 7.00 -1.19
C GLU A 595 -22.23 5.57 -1.64
N ILE A 596 -21.47 4.61 -1.11
CA ILE A 596 -21.62 3.20 -1.41
C ILE A 596 -22.29 2.52 -0.22
N ASP A 597 -23.28 1.69 -0.50
CA ASP A 597 -23.79 0.72 0.47
C ASP A 597 -22.67 -0.31 0.75
N VAL A 598 -21.98 -0.16 1.88
CA VAL A 598 -20.84 -0.98 2.30
C VAL A 598 -21.19 -1.92 3.45
N VAL A 599 -20.47 -3.03 3.54
CA VAL A 599 -20.57 -4.00 4.63
C VAL A 599 -19.20 -4.23 5.23
N TYR A 600 -19.14 -4.28 6.56
CA TYR A 600 -17.94 -4.67 7.30
C TYR A 600 -17.61 -6.14 7.05
N ASP A 601 -16.43 -6.41 6.48
CA ASP A 601 -15.94 -7.74 6.10
C ASP A 601 -14.41 -7.80 6.30
N PRO A 602 -13.91 -7.79 7.55
CA PRO A 602 -12.48 -7.81 7.83
C PRO A 602 -11.83 -9.10 7.31
N ALA A 603 -10.63 -9.00 6.71
CA ALA A 603 -9.92 -10.15 6.16
C ALA A 603 -8.83 -10.70 7.09
N TRP A 604 -8.46 -9.92 8.10
CA TRP A 604 -7.29 -10.17 8.93
C TRP A 604 -7.65 -9.84 10.38
N LEU A 605 -7.86 -10.88 11.19
CA LEU A 605 -8.01 -10.81 12.64
C LEU A 605 -6.73 -11.32 13.31
#